data_AF-A0A125W331-F1
#
_entry.id   AF-A0A125W331-F1
#
_cell.length_a   1.000
_cell.length_b   1.000
_cell.length_c   1.000
_cell.angle_alpha   90.00
_cell.angle_beta   90.00
_cell.angle_gamma   90.00
#
_symmetry.space_group_name_H-M   'P 1'
#
loop_
_entity.id
_entity.type
_entity.pdbx_description
1 polymer ?
#
loop_
_entity_poly.entity_id
_entity_poly.type
_entity_poly.pdbx_seq_one_letter_code
_entity_poly.pdbx_strand_id
1 'polypeptide(L)'
;VDLKLCNRTDELKEIEHSNPLEEDDIKSALETYDRQYYNFTIDDIVKLTDIPIEKNKRNYRKQEIHLKGARAIQEINDPEGNWRNQEGRPSKESLVREYLEENPDHTPTEIAKNLKISRTTVYKYI
;
A
#
# COMPACT_ATOMS: atom_id res chain seq x y z
N VAL A 1 -18.68 34.36 -12.93
CA VAL A 1 -18.09 33.73 -11.72
C VAL A 1 -17.41 34.79 -10.81
N ASP A 2 -17.69 36.10 -11.00
CA ASP A 2 -16.58 37.08 -10.95
C ASP A 2 -16.84 38.37 -10.14
N LEU A 3 -17.37 38.29 -8.92
CA LEU A 3 -17.39 39.47 -8.01
C LEU A 3 -16.89 39.11 -6.60
N LYS A 4 -17.30 37.95 -6.07
CA LYS A 4 -16.78 37.43 -4.80
C LYS A 4 -15.30 37.03 -4.84
N LEU A 5 -14.78 36.73 -6.03
CA LEU A 5 -13.38 36.34 -6.20
C LEU A 5 -12.47 37.58 -6.18
N CYS A 6 -12.79 38.61 -6.98
CA CYS A 6 -12.11 39.91 -6.99
C CYS A 6 -11.99 40.53 -5.60
N ASN A 7 -13.09 40.56 -4.83
CA ASN A 7 -13.09 41.21 -3.52
C ASN A 7 -12.12 40.55 -2.53
N ARG A 8 -11.94 39.23 -2.59
CA ARG A 8 -10.98 38.51 -1.71
C ARG A 8 -9.54 38.64 -2.18
N THR A 9 -9.32 38.85 -3.48
CA THR A 9 -7.97 38.98 -4.04
C THR A 9 -7.38 40.36 -3.78
N ASP A 10 -8.22 41.40 -3.68
CA ASP A 10 -7.75 42.74 -3.32
C ASP A 10 -7.31 42.82 -1.85
N GLU A 11 -7.98 42.09 -0.94
CA GLU A 11 -7.52 41.95 0.45
C GLU A 11 -6.13 41.30 0.57
N LEU A 12 -5.78 40.40 -0.35
CA LEU A 12 -4.48 39.71 -0.35
C LEU A 12 -3.35 40.62 -0.86
N LYS A 13 -3.64 41.60 -1.72
CA LYS A 13 -2.64 42.56 -2.21
C LYS A 13 -2.11 43.49 -1.11
N GLU A 14 -2.86 43.66 -0.02
CA GLU A 14 -2.47 44.47 1.14
C GLU A 14 -1.40 43.80 2.01
N ILE A 15 -1.13 42.51 1.80
CA ILE A 15 -0.05 41.79 2.48
C ILE A 15 1.28 42.15 1.79
N GLU A 16 2.32 42.42 2.57
CA GLU A 16 3.65 42.72 2.03
C GLU A 16 4.26 41.45 1.44
N HIS A 17 4.49 41.46 0.12
CA HIS A 17 5.11 40.37 -0.63
C HIS A 17 6.44 40.85 -1.23
N SER A 18 7.41 39.95 -1.40
CA SER A 18 8.66 40.32 -2.10
C SER A 18 8.42 40.63 -3.58
N ASN A 19 7.39 40.03 -4.18
CA ASN A 19 6.92 40.28 -5.53
C ASN A 19 5.44 40.68 -5.48
N PRO A 20 4.99 41.68 -6.26
CA PRO A 20 3.58 42.06 -6.30
C PRO A 20 2.67 40.90 -6.70
N LEU A 21 1.52 40.76 -6.05
CA LEU A 21 0.49 39.77 -6.41
C LEU A 21 -0.33 40.28 -7.62
N GLU A 22 -0.26 39.58 -8.74
CA GLU A 22 -0.95 39.91 -9.98
C GLU A 22 -2.19 39.02 -10.22
N GLU A 23 -3.07 39.44 -11.12
CA GLU A 23 -4.24 38.64 -11.50
C GLU A 23 -3.84 37.29 -12.12
N ASP A 24 -2.70 37.23 -12.80
CA ASP A 24 -2.20 36.02 -13.42
C ASP A 24 -1.72 35.00 -12.38
N ASP A 25 -1.17 35.44 -11.24
CA ASP A 25 -0.84 34.53 -10.12
C ASP A 25 -2.09 33.81 -9.60
N ILE A 26 -3.21 34.54 -9.51
CA ILE A 26 -4.49 34.00 -9.06
C ILE A 26 -5.04 33.00 -10.09
N LYS A 27 -4.95 33.33 -11.39
CA LYS A 27 -5.38 32.43 -12.47
C LYS A 27 -4.55 31.15 -12.46
N SER A 28 -3.22 31.25 -12.40
CA SER A 28 -2.32 30.10 -12.33
C SER A 28 -2.59 29.25 -11.10
N ALA A 29 -2.83 29.86 -9.94
CA ALA A 29 -3.21 29.12 -8.73
C ALA A 29 -4.54 28.36 -8.91
N LEU A 30 -5.55 28.97 -9.55
CA LEU A 30 -6.85 28.35 -9.78
C LEU A 30 -6.81 27.24 -10.84
N GLU A 31 -5.96 27.35 -11.85
CA GLU A 31 -5.75 26.30 -12.85
C GLU A 31 -5.30 24.98 -12.20
N THR A 32 -4.50 25.03 -11.14
CA THR A 32 -4.08 23.81 -10.43
C THR A 32 -5.22 23.06 -9.72
N TYR A 33 -6.39 23.68 -9.54
CA TYR A 33 -7.60 23.04 -9.00
C TYR A 33 -8.47 22.39 -10.09
N ASP A 34 -8.10 22.45 -11.37
CA ASP A 34 -8.81 21.74 -12.42
C ASP A 34 -8.76 20.22 -12.16
N ARG A 35 -9.89 19.53 -12.40
CA ARG A 35 -10.01 18.07 -12.21
C ARG A 35 -9.02 17.28 -13.06
N GLN A 36 -8.57 17.83 -14.18
CA GLN A 36 -7.53 17.23 -15.02
C GLN A 36 -6.20 17.07 -14.24
N TYR A 37 -5.92 17.95 -13.28
CA TYR A 37 -4.71 17.90 -12.45
C TYR A 37 -4.84 17.01 -11.20
N TYR A 38 -6.03 16.52 -10.85
CA TYR A 38 -6.24 15.66 -9.66
C TYR A 38 -5.45 14.34 -9.72
N ASN A 39 -5.20 13.83 -10.92
CA ASN A 39 -4.48 12.57 -11.12
C ASN A 39 -2.97 12.74 -11.26
N PHE A 40 -2.44 13.96 -11.16
CA PHE A 40 -1.00 14.18 -11.26
C PHE A 40 -0.30 13.58 -10.07
N THR A 41 0.63 12.66 -10.35
CA THR A 41 1.49 12.12 -9.31
C THR A 41 2.55 13.17 -8.93
N ILE A 42 3.15 13.03 -7.75
CA ILE A 42 4.31 13.86 -7.36
C ILE A 42 5.41 13.78 -8.44
N ASP A 43 5.57 12.61 -9.07
CA ASP A 43 6.59 12.40 -10.10
C ASP A 43 6.27 13.20 -11.38
N ASP A 44 4.99 13.33 -11.75
CA ASP A 44 4.55 14.17 -12.87
C ASP A 44 4.77 15.66 -12.60
N ILE A 45 4.51 16.11 -11.37
CA ILE A 45 4.73 17.50 -10.95
C ILE A 45 6.23 17.83 -11.01
N VAL A 46 7.09 16.97 -10.46
CA VAL A 46 8.55 17.14 -10.52
C VAL A 46 9.00 17.22 -11.98
N LYS A 47 8.48 16.36 -12.86
CA LYS A 47 8.84 16.34 -14.27
C LYS A 47 8.40 17.60 -15.03
N LEU A 48 7.22 18.16 -14.72
CA LEU A 48 6.70 19.35 -15.38
C LEU A 48 7.35 20.65 -14.89
N THR A 49 7.65 20.71 -13.59
CA THR A 49 8.10 21.94 -12.93
C THR A 49 9.61 22.02 -12.76
N ASP A 50 10.30 20.88 -12.87
CA ASP A 50 11.71 20.70 -12.50
C ASP A 50 12.01 21.08 -11.02
N ILE A 51 10.95 21.18 -10.20
CA ILE A 51 11.05 21.44 -8.76
C ILE A 51 11.11 20.09 -8.04
N PRO A 52 12.20 19.77 -7.33
CA PRO A 52 12.29 18.53 -6.57
C PRO A 52 11.35 18.59 -5.36
N ILE A 53 10.43 17.62 -5.27
CA ILE A 53 9.53 17.45 -4.12
C ILE A 53 9.95 16.21 -3.33
N GLU A 54 10.38 16.39 -2.08
CA GLU A 54 10.69 15.27 -1.19
C GLU A 54 9.39 14.62 -0.65
N LYS A 55 9.25 13.30 -0.83
CA LYS A 55 8.08 12.56 -0.35
C LYS A 55 8.11 12.46 1.18
N ASN A 56 7.16 13.09 1.86
CA ASN A 56 6.98 12.94 3.31
C ASN A 56 6.77 11.47 3.69
N LYS A 57 7.64 10.92 4.54
CA LYS A 57 7.42 9.60 5.14
C LYS A 57 6.32 9.72 6.19
N ARG A 58 5.16 9.07 5.96
CA ARG A 58 3.97 9.09 6.84
C ARG A 58 4.28 8.81 8.31
N ASN A 59 5.34 8.04 8.57
CA ASN A 59 5.98 7.93 9.88
C ASN A 59 7.45 8.27 9.70
N TYR A 60 7.90 9.42 10.20
CA TYR A 60 9.32 9.87 10.19
C TYR A 60 10.33 8.90 10.83
N ARG A 61 9.89 7.72 11.27
CA ARG A 61 10.74 6.66 11.78
C ARG A 61 11.41 5.95 10.61
N LYS A 62 12.74 5.87 10.68
CA LYS A 62 13.51 4.94 9.85
C LYS A 62 12.93 3.53 10.03
N GLN A 63 12.92 2.72 8.97
CA GLN A 63 12.39 1.35 8.97
C GLN A 63 12.92 0.54 10.15
N GLU A 64 14.20 0.70 10.49
CA GLU A 64 14.83 0.07 11.66
C GLU A 64 14.11 0.40 12.98
N ILE A 65 13.78 1.68 13.22
CA ILE A 65 13.08 2.11 14.45
C ILE A 65 11.66 1.56 14.47
N HIS A 66 10.98 1.56 13.33
CA HIS A 66 9.64 1.00 13.22
C HIS A 66 9.63 -0.50 13.55
N LEU A 67 10.56 -1.27 12.98
CA LEU A 67 10.70 -2.70 13.24
C LEU A 67 11.09 -3.00 14.69
N LYS A 68 11.95 -2.18 15.31
CA LYS A 68 12.26 -2.30 16.75
C LYS A 68 10.99 -2.18 17.60
N GLY A 69 10.16 -1.17 17.34
CA GLY A 69 8.89 -1.00 18.05
C GLY A 69 7.92 -2.17 17.83
N ALA A 70 7.77 -2.61 16.58
CA ALA A 70 6.91 -3.76 16.26
C ALA A 70 7.36 -5.04 16.97
N ARG A 71 8.67 -5.32 16.99
CA ARG A 71 9.25 -6.49 17.67
C ARG A 71 9.08 -6.41 19.19
N ALA A 72 9.26 -5.22 19.79
CA ALA A 72 9.07 -5.04 21.23
C ALA A 72 7.61 -5.30 21.65
N ILE A 73 6.64 -4.76 20.90
CA ILE A 73 5.21 -5.02 21.16
C ILE A 73 4.90 -6.51 21.00
N GLN A 74 5.48 -7.15 20.00
CA GLN A 74 5.30 -8.58 19.75
C GLN A 74 5.87 -9.42 20.91
N GLU A 75 7.04 -9.08 21.45
CA GLU A 75 7.65 -9.76 22.60
C GLU A 75 6.83 -9.58 23.89
N ILE A 76 6.20 -8.41 24.08
CA ILE A 76 5.27 -8.18 25.19
C ILE A 76 4.01 -9.05 25.06
N ASN A 77 3.45 -9.15 23.84
CA ASN A 77 2.18 -9.83 23.62
C ASN A 77 2.32 -11.36 23.46
N ASP A 78 3.48 -11.85 23.02
CA ASP A 78 3.78 -13.27 22.86
C ASP A 78 5.26 -13.55 23.21
N PRO A 79 5.61 -13.56 24.51
CA PRO A 79 6.98 -13.73 24.97
C PRO A 79 7.56 -15.11 24.64
N GLU A 80 6.70 -16.13 24.54
CA GLU A 80 7.07 -17.49 24.18
C GLU A 80 7.24 -17.67 22.66
N GLY A 81 6.75 -16.70 21.87
CA GLY A 81 6.87 -16.71 20.42
C GLY A 81 5.98 -17.76 19.74
N ASN A 82 4.87 -18.13 20.37
CA ASN A 82 3.90 -19.14 19.90
C ASN A 82 3.35 -18.83 18.50
N TRP A 83 3.23 -17.56 18.13
CA TRP A 83 2.78 -17.12 16.81
C TRP A 83 3.78 -17.48 15.69
N ARG A 84 5.06 -17.68 16.03
CA ARG A 84 6.08 -18.10 15.07
C ARG A 84 6.01 -19.60 14.89
N ASN A 85 5.49 -20.02 13.75
CA ASN A 85 5.63 -21.40 13.34
C ASN A 85 7.11 -21.70 12.99
N GLN A 86 7.82 -22.37 13.89
CA GLN A 86 9.23 -22.78 13.72
C GLN A 86 9.39 -23.98 12.77
N GLU A 87 8.33 -24.78 12.61
CA GLU A 87 8.31 -26.00 11.79
C GLU A 87 7.96 -25.71 10.32
N GLY A 88 7.64 -24.44 10.01
CA GLY A 88 7.20 -24.01 8.70
C GLY A 88 5.77 -24.47 8.40
N ARG A 89 5.28 -24.13 7.20
CA ARG A 89 3.92 -24.51 6.80
C ARG A 89 3.81 -26.05 6.74
N PRO A 90 2.86 -26.68 7.46
CA PRO A 90 2.69 -28.13 7.40
C PRO A 90 2.48 -28.63 5.96
N SER A 91 3.25 -29.65 5.57
CA SER A 91 3.09 -30.32 4.28
C SER A 91 1.82 -31.16 4.28
N LYS A 92 1.19 -31.32 3.12
CA LYS A 92 0.03 -32.21 2.92
C LYS A 92 0.43 -33.56 2.33
N GLU A 93 1.72 -33.86 2.31
CA GLU A 93 2.30 -35.05 1.69
C GLU A 93 1.82 -36.34 2.33
N SER A 94 2.00 -36.50 3.66
CA SER A 94 1.57 -37.70 4.38
C SER A 94 0.08 -37.96 4.20
N LEU A 95 -0.73 -36.90 4.31
CA LEU A 95 -2.18 -36.96 4.10
C LEU A 95 -2.56 -37.49 2.70
N VAL A 96 -1.85 -37.07 1.65
CA VAL A 96 -2.13 -37.55 0.28
C VAL A 96 -1.62 -38.96 0.08
N ARG A 97 -0.44 -39.31 0.60
CA ARG A 97 0.14 -40.66 0.48
C ARG A 97 -0.68 -41.72 1.21
N GLU A 98 -1.06 -41.47 2.46
CA GLU A 98 -1.91 -42.36 3.25
C GLU A 98 -3.26 -42.60 2.55
N TYR A 99 -3.84 -41.55 1.97
CA TYR A 99 -5.10 -41.66 1.23
C TYR A 99 -4.97 -42.52 -0.04
N LEU A 100 -3.84 -42.39 -0.76
CA LEU A 100 -3.54 -43.16 -1.97
C LEU A 100 -3.31 -44.65 -1.66
N GLU A 101 -2.70 -44.98 -0.53
CA GLU A 101 -2.49 -46.37 -0.10
C GLU A 101 -3.83 -47.10 0.09
N GLU A 102 -4.82 -46.43 0.66
CA GLU A 102 -6.17 -46.98 0.85
C GLU A 102 -7.04 -46.90 -0.41
N ASN A 103 -6.75 -45.97 -1.32
CA ASN A 103 -7.59 -45.66 -2.49
C ASN A 103 -6.75 -45.48 -3.79
N PRO A 104 -6.06 -46.53 -4.27
CA PRO A 104 -5.11 -46.42 -5.38
C PRO A 104 -5.77 -46.04 -6.72
N ASP A 105 -7.06 -46.34 -6.89
CA ASP A 105 -7.79 -46.11 -8.13
C ASP A 105 -8.49 -44.73 -8.19
N HIS A 106 -8.44 -43.93 -7.12
CA HIS A 106 -9.08 -42.61 -7.11
C HIS A 106 -8.33 -41.60 -7.96
N THR A 107 -9.07 -40.83 -8.74
CA THR A 107 -8.53 -39.76 -9.56
C THR A 107 -8.06 -38.58 -8.68
N PRO A 108 -7.12 -37.74 -9.17
CA PRO A 108 -6.67 -36.54 -8.44
C PRO A 108 -7.81 -35.59 -8.05
N THR A 109 -8.92 -35.61 -8.80
CA THR A 109 -10.11 -34.81 -8.51
C THR A 109 -10.91 -35.38 -7.34
N GLU A 110 -11.08 -36.70 -7.27
CA GLU A 110 -11.76 -37.38 -6.16
C GLU A 110 -10.95 -37.23 -4.87
N ILE A 111 -9.63 -37.41 -4.94
CA ILE A 111 -8.71 -37.22 -3.81
C ILE A 111 -8.82 -35.78 -3.28
N ALA A 112 -8.78 -34.79 -4.17
CA ALA A 112 -8.91 -33.38 -3.78
C ALA A 112 -10.24 -33.08 -3.08
N LYS A 113 -11.33 -33.66 -3.59
CA LYS A 113 -12.68 -33.49 -3.03
C LYS A 113 -12.80 -34.16 -1.65
N ASN A 114 -12.27 -35.37 -1.51
CA ASN A 114 -12.36 -36.17 -0.29
C ASN A 114 -11.47 -35.59 0.83
N LEU A 115 -10.24 -35.18 0.50
CA LEU A 115 -9.31 -34.55 1.44
C LEU A 115 -9.56 -33.05 1.67
N LYS A 116 -10.48 -32.43 0.90
CA LYS A 116 -10.77 -30.98 0.92
C LYS A 116 -9.51 -30.13 0.71
N ILE A 117 -8.68 -30.51 -0.27
CA ILE A 117 -7.46 -29.80 -0.64
C ILE A 117 -7.49 -29.42 -2.13
N SER A 118 -6.65 -28.48 -2.56
CA SER A 118 -6.62 -28.12 -3.98
C SER A 118 -6.11 -29.27 -4.82
N ARG A 119 -6.65 -29.43 -6.04
CA ARG A 119 -6.12 -30.40 -7.03
C ARG A 119 -4.63 -30.20 -7.29
N THR A 120 -4.15 -28.96 -7.30
CA THR A 120 -2.71 -28.65 -7.43
C THR A 120 -1.88 -29.20 -6.28
N THR A 121 -2.42 -29.25 -5.06
CA THR A 121 -1.73 -29.89 -3.93
C THR A 121 -1.66 -31.40 -4.14
N VAL A 122 -2.73 -32.01 -4.66
CA VAL A 122 -2.77 -33.45 -4.95
C VAL A 122 -1.75 -33.83 -6.03
N TYR A 123 -1.72 -33.12 -7.16
CA TYR A 123 -0.74 -33.34 -8.25
C TYR A 123 0.72 -33.18 -7.83
N LYS A 124 0.99 -32.53 -6.69
CA LYS A 124 2.35 -32.44 -6.16
C LYS A 124 2.86 -33.80 -5.63
N TYR A 125 1.96 -34.71 -5.28
CA TYR A 125 2.27 -35.94 -4.54
C TYR A 125 1.76 -37.23 -5.19
N ILE A 126 1.02 -37.13 -6.31
CA ILE A 126 0.67 -38.24 -7.22
C ILE A 126 1.64 -38.19 -8.39
#